data_AF-A0A973GA55-F1
#
_entry.id   AF-A0A973GA55-F1
#
_cell.length_a   1.000
_cell.length_b   1.000
_cell.length_c   1.000
_cell.angle_alpha   90.00
_cell.angle_beta   90.00
_cell.angle_gamma   90.00
#
_symmetry.space_group_name_H-M   'P 1'
#
loop_
_entity.id
_entity.type
_entity.pdbx_description
1 polymer ?
#
loop_
_entity_poly.entity_id
_entity_poly.type
_entity_poly.pdbx_seq_one_letter_code
_entity_poly.pdbx_strand_id
1 'polypeptide(L)'
;MSVTLIPQLGAASTLTLDEALACLHHLHDSYAVIPNHATTATSDMLQQIRTTADDAGLHTVGQLLTASSSLVSKVAGVSNVTAFHNDANSAALHLARNGLAALATAAYVANGWAPSVAYHALPRLKMRTHFYRRPLEDDEILLCRLHALHLILTGSPSQRRNGAAFVVADAGLPPTEATALRTDDLVLDGSQALLMMAASRSFQDRILALQPFHAAALRAHVEHLGGNLIAYQPRKQTPGSNAAAASMHGVLGRLLDSVGIAADDLTAACVYTWGLRRILDHEGVAEALLAAGLAPDAAGTLLRLVGHADDRPTTPSTTPELESGF
;
A
#
# COMPACT_ATOMS: atom_id res chain seq x y z
N MET A 1 23.28 13.81 23.70
CA MET A 1 22.08 13.09 23.20
C MET A 1 20.94 14.10 23.14
N SER A 2 20.56 14.56 21.95
CA SER A 2 19.40 15.46 21.81
C SER A 2 18.13 14.66 22.08
N VAL A 3 17.40 15.02 23.12
CA VAL A 3 16.03 14.54 23.33
C VAL A 3 15.17 15.21 22.26
N THR A 4 14.92 14.51 21.16
CA THR A 4 13.90 14.92 20.19
C THR A 4 12.58 14.91 20.96
N LEU A 5 12.01 16.08 21.21
CA LEU A 5 10.66 16.22 21.75
C LEU A 5 9.72 15.52 20.77
N ILE A 6 9.27 14.31 21.13
CA ILE A 6 8.22 13.61 20.40
C ILE A 6 7.00 14.55 20.45
N PRO A 7 6.39 14.92 19.31
CA PRO A 7 5.14 15.65 19.32
C PRO A 7 4.18 14.95 20.29
N GLN A 8 3.45 15.70 21.12
CA GLN A 8 2.53 15.10 22.09
C GLN A 8 1.76 13.97 21.41
N LEU A 9 1.93 12.74 21.89
CA LEU A 9 1.48 11.49 21.25
C LEU A 9 -0.06 11.36 21.13
N GLY A 10 -0.79 12.45 21.34
CA GLY A 10 -2.23 12.58 21.14
C GLY A 10 -3.07 11.69 22.04
N ALA A 11 -4.38 11.72 21.83
CA ALA A 11 -5.33 10.87 22.56
C ALA A 11 -5.13 9.36 22.30
N ALA A 12 -4.47 8.98 21.18
CA ALA A 12 -4.16 7.59 20.89
C ALA A 12 -3.10 7.00 21.84
N SER A 13 -2.29 7.83 22.51
CA SER A 13 -1.18 7.34 23.32
C SER A 13 -1.61 6.46 24.49
N THR A 14 -2.85 6.62 24.96
CA THR A 14 -3.41 5.89 26.09
C THR A 14 -4.14 4.62 25.68
N LEU A 15 -4.40 4.41 24.39
CA LEU A 15 -5.02 3.18 23.90
C LEU A 15 -4.08 2.01 24.14
N THR A 16 -4.65 0.92 24.63
CA THR A 16 -3.97 -0.36 24.78
C THR A 16 -3.63 -0.97 23.41
N LEU A 17 -2.69 -1.91 23.39
CA LEU A 17 -2.36 -2.64 22.15
C LEU A 17 -3.54 -3.46 21.63
N ASP A 18 -4.35 -4.02 22.53
CA ASP A 18 -5.56 -4.78 22.16
C ASP A 18 -6.63 -3.88 21.53
N GLU A 19 -6.82 -2.66 22.05
CA GLU A 19 -7.71 -1.67 21.43
C GLU A 19 -7.20 -1.22 20.06
N ALA A 20 -5.89 -1.05 19.90
CA ALA A 20 -5.29 -0.70 18.61
C ALA A 20 -5.46 -1.85 17.58
N LEU A 21 -5.32 -3.11 18.00
CA LEU A 21 -5.61 -4.28 17.16
C LEU A 21 -7.08 -4.34 16.77
N ALA A 22 -7.99 -4.09 17.72
CA ALA A 22 -9.42 -4.02 17.43
C ALA A 22 -9.74 -2.91 16.41
N CYS A 23 -9.06 -1.75 16.49
CA CYS A 23 -9.18 -0.70 15.48
C CYS A 23 -8.72 -1.19 14.09
N LEU A 24 -7.61 -1.91 14.00
CA LEU A 24 -7.13 -2.45 12.72
C LEU A 24 -8.09 -3.49 12.14
N HIS A 25 -8.60 -4.40 12.97
CA HIS A 25 -9.60 -5.37 12.54
C HIS A 25 -10.88 -4.67 12.05
N HIS A 26 -11.38 -3.67 12.78
CA HIS A 26 -12.53 -2.90 12.35
C HIS A 26 -12.32 -2.22 10.97
N LEU A 27 -11.14 -1.62 10.76
CA LEU A 27 -10.79 -1.02 9.46
C LEU A 27 -10.65 -2.08 8.37
N HIS A 28 -10.14 -3.27 8.68
CA HIS A 28 -10.05 -4.38 7.73
C HIS A 28 -11.42 -4.95 7.39
N ASP A 29 -12.32 -5.13 8.35
CA ASP A 29 -13.67 -5.63 8.09
C ASP A 29 -14.48 -4.61 7.25
N SER A 30 -14.26 -3.32 7.48
CA SER A 30 -15.00 -2.25 6.80
C SER A 30 -14.45 -1.91 5.40
N TYR A 31 -13.12 -2.00 5.23
CA TYR A 31 -12.42 -1.51 4.04
C TYR A 31 -11.39 -2.49 3.47
N ALA A 32 -11.21 -3.68 4.02
CA ALA A 32 -10.20 -4.66 3.57
C ALA A 32 -8.76 -4.11 3.46
N VAL A 33 -8.33 -3.29 4.43
CA VAL A 33 -7.02 -2.59 4.38
C VAL A 33 -5.80 -3.50 4.29
N ILE A 34 -5.85 -4.71 4.84
CA ILE A 34 -4.82 -5.75 4.69
C ILE A 34 -5.00 -6.44 3.33
N PRO A 35 -3.94 -6.57 2.50
CA PRO A 35 -4.02 -7.36 1.27
C PRO A 35 -4.48 -8.81 1.57
N ASN A 36 -5.47 -9.31 0.82
CA ASN A 36 -6.12 -10.59 1.12
C ASN A 36 -5.14 -11.78 1.23
N HIS A 37 -4.10 -11.80 0.38
CA HIS A 37 -3.09 -12.86 0.39
C HIS A 37 -2.11 -12.74 1.57
N ALA A 38 -2.03 -11.55 2.20
CA ALA A 38 -1.11 -11.23 3.28
C ALA A 38 -1.77 -11.27 4.68
N THR A 39 -3.06 -11.62 4.79
CA THR A 39 -3.81 -11.59 6.06
C THR A 39 -3.15 -12.44 7.15
N THR A 40 -2.75 -13.67 6.84
CA THR A 40 -2.10 -14.57 7.82
C THR A 40 -0.74 -14.01 8.26
N ALA A 41 0.13 -13.69 7.30
CA ALA A 41 1.46 -13.14 7.60
C ALA A 41 1.40 -11.83 8.38
N THR A 42 0.41 -10.96 8.06
CA THR A 42 0.17 -9.72 8.80
C THR A 42 -0.28 -10.01 10.23
N SER A 43 -1.19 -10.97 10.42
CA SER A 43 -1.67 -11.36 11.76
C SER A 43 -0.55 -11.93 12.62
N ASP A 44 0.27 -12.81 12.05
CA ASP A 44 1.42 -13.42 12.75
C ASP A 44 2.43 -12.35 13.18
N MET A 45 2.76 -11.42 12.29
CA MET A 45 3.66 -10.31 12.57
C MET A 45 3.11 -9.38 13.66
N LEU A 46 1.82 -9.04 13.64
CA LEU A 46 1.18 -8.20 14.67
C LEU A 46 1.15 -8.91 16.02
N GLN A 47 0.87 -10.21 16.03
CA GLN A 47 0.92 -11.02 17.25
C GLN A 47 2.33 -11.10 17.81
N GLN A 48 3.35 -11.25 16.96
CA GLN A 48 4.75 -11.21 17.39
C GLN A 48 5.11 -9.85 18.02
N ILE A 49 4.67 -8.74 17.42
CA ILE A 49 4.86 -7.39 17.99
C ILE A 49 4.20 -7.29 19.36
N ARG A 50 2.93 -7.73 19.49
CA ARG A 50 2.18 -7.71 20.75
C ARG A 50 2.89 -8.52 21.83
N THR A 51 3.21 -9.79 21.57
CA THR A 51 3.93 -10.64 22.53
C THR A 51 5.26 -10.00 22.95
N THR A 52 6.02 -9.46 21.99
CA THR A 52 7.32 -8.83 22.28
C THR A 52 7.17 -7.56 23.12
N ALA A 53 6.09 -6.80 22.91
CA ALA A 53 5.75 -5.60 23.67
C ALA A 53 5.30 -5.95 25.10
N ASP A 54 4.47 -6.99 25.26
CA ASP A 54 4.03 -7.50 26.56
C ASP A 54 5.21 -8.00 27.40
N ASP A 55 6.13 -8.76 26.81
CA ASP A 55 7.38 -9.18 27.46
C ASP A 55 8.25 -8.00 27.93
N ALA A 56 8.07 -6.83 27.31
CA ALA A 56 8.77 -5.60 27.65
C ALA A 56 7.96 -4.66 28.56
N GLY A 57 6.75 -5.05 28.99
CA GLY A 57 5.85 -4.23 29.80
C GLY A 57 5.28 -3.01 29.07
N LEU A 58 5.17 -3.07 27.75
CA LEU A 58 4.65 -2.00 26.89
C LEU A 58 3.21 -2.32 26.52
N HIS A 59 2.24 -1.73 27.21
CA HIS A 59 0.82 -2.10 27.06
C HIS A 59 0.00 -1.09 26.26
N THR A 60 0.56 0.08 25.96
CA THR A 60 -0.12 1.17 25.25
C THR A 60 0.59 1.57 23.97
N VAL A 61 -0.15 2.16 23.03
CA VAL A 61 0.40 2.70 21.78
C VAL A 61 1.48 3.74 22.06
N GLY A 62 1.30 4.61 23.06
CA GLY A 62 2.28 5.62 23.42
C GLY A 62 3.61 5.03 23.90
N GLN A 63 3.54 3.98 24.72
CA GLN A 63 4.73 3.25 25.19
C GLN A 63 5.43 2.54 24.02
N LEU A 64 4.66 1.89 23.15
CA LEU A 64 5.18 1.21 21.96
C LEU A 64 5.87 2.17 20.98
N LEU A 65 5.31 3.37 20.75
CA LEU A 65 5.95 4.40 19.92
C LEU A 65 7.21 4.98 20.57
N THR A 66 7.21 5.16 21.90
CA THR A 66 8.38 5.65 22.64
C THR A 66 9.53 4.64 22.62
N ALA A 67 9.23 3.35 22.73
CA ALA A 67 10.20 2.26 22.70
C ALA A 67 10.44 1.68 21.29
N SER A 68 10.00 2.38 20.23
CA SER A 68 9.91 1.85 18.86
C SER A 68 11.22 1.24 18.35
N SER A 69 12.35 1.93 18.53
CA SER A 69 13.65 1.42 18.07
C SER A 69 14.02 0.08 18.71
N SER A 70 13.82 -0.06 20.02
CA SER A 70 14.14 -1.30 20.75
C SER A 70 13.18 -2.42 20.39
N LEU A 71 11.90 -2.10 20.21
CA LEU A 71 10.89 -3.10 19.86
C LEU A 71 11.11 -3.62 18.43
N VAL A 72 11.37 -2.72 17.47
CA VAL A 72 11.69 -3.09 16.09
C VAL A 72 12.89 -4.01 16.01
N SER A 73 14.00 -3.71 16.70
CA SER A 73 15.17 -4.58 16.69
C SER A 73 14.90 -5.95 17.34
N LYS A 74 14.12 -5.99 18.42
CA LYS A 74 13.78 -7.23 19.13
C LYS A 74 12.86 -8.12 18.30
N VAL A 75 11.83 -7.56 17.66
CA VAL A 75 10.91 -8.28 16.77
C VAL A 75 11.66 -8.79 15.53
N ALA A 76 12.52 -7.96 14.94
CA ALA A 76 13.32 -8.34 13.77
C ALA A 76 14.46 -9.33 14.10
N GLY A 77 14.72 -9.62 15.38
CA GLY A 77 15.79 -10.53 15.79
C GLY A 77 17.20 -10.00 15.52
N VAL A 78 17.38 -8.67 15.52
CA VAL A 78 18.67 -8.02 15.24
C VAL A 78 19.18 -7.21 16.43
N SER A 79 20.48 -6.95 16.46
CA SER A 79 21.12 -6.24 17.59
C SER A 79 20.71 -4.76 17.69
N ASN A 80 20.39 -4.11 16.56
CA ASN A 80 19.91 -2.73 16.51
C ASN A 80 19.26 -2.40 15.15
N VAL A 81 18.55 -1.28 15.08
CA VAL A 81 17.86 -0.78 13.86
C VAL A 81 18.79 -0.30 12.74
N THR A 82 20.11 -0.36 12.93
CA THR A 82 21.10 -0.01 11.90
C THR A 82 21.76 -1.23 11.25
N ALA A 83 21.33 -2.44 11.62
CA ALA A 83 21.89 -3.71 11.18
C ALA A 83 21.51 -4.11 9.73
N PHE A 84 21.70 -3.19 8.77
CA PHE A 84 21.44 -3.37 7.33
C PHE A 84 22.57 -4.12 6.62
N HIS A 85 23.09 -5.19 7.23
CA HIS A 85 24.26 -5.91 6.71
C HIS A 85 23.91 -6.93 5.62
N ASN A 86 22.64 -7.28 5.48
CA ASN A 86 22.10 -8.14 4.42
C ASN A 86 20.60 -7.84 4.19
N ASP A 87 20.08 -8.31 3.05
CA ASP A 87 18.68 -8.09 2.65
C ASP A 87 17.68 -8.74 3.63
N ALA A 88 18.02 -9.88 4.24
CA ALA A 88 17.14 -10.58 5.18
C ALA A 88 16.89 -9.74 6.46
N ASN A 89 17.96 -9.19 7.04
CA ASN A 89 17.85 -8.28 8.19
C ASN A 89 17.11 -7.00 7.82
N SER A 90 17.34 -6.47 6.61
CA SER A 90 16.64 -5.29 6.12
C SER A 90 15.13 -5.56 6.00
N ALA A 91 14.74 -6.66 5.35
CA ALA A 91 13.36 -7.08 5.23
C ALA A 91 12.69 -7.29 6.60
N ALA A 92 13.36 -7.95 7.55
CA ALA A 92 12.85 -8.15 8.90
C ALA A 92 12.66 -6.83 9.67
N LEU A 93 13.61 -5.90 9.56
CA LEU A 93 13.52 -4.56 10.16
C LEU A 93 12.35 -3.76 9.57
N HIS A 94 12.19 -3.77 8.25
CA HIS A 94 11.09 -3.10 7.56
C HIS A 94 9.74 -3.69 7.97
N LEU A 95 9.61 -5.02 7.95
CA LEU A 95 8.39 -5.72 8.37
C LEU A 95 8.01 -5.36 9.82
N ALA A 96 8.95 -5.41 10.75
CA ALA A 96 8.71 -5.06 12.16
C ALA A 96 8.33 -3.58 12.34
N ARG A 97 9.06 -2.67 11.67
CA ARG A 97 8.78 -1.22 11.73
C ARG A 97 7.41 -0.92 11.14
N ASN A 98 7.09 -1.49 9.99
CA ASN A 98 5.85 -1.21 9.28
C ASN A 98 4.64 -1.85 9.96
N GLY A 99 4.80 -3.03 10.57
CA GLY A 99 3.81 -3.63 11.44
C GLY A 99 3.44 -2.77 12.65
N LEU A 100 4.46 -2.29 13.35
CA LEU A 100 4.29 -1.41 14.50
C LEU A 100 3.62 -0.09 14.07
N ALA A 101 4.07 0.47 12.93
CA ALA A 101 3.47 1.65 12.32
C ALA A 101 2.00 1.43 11.97
N ALA A 102 1.63 0.26 11.44
CA ALA A 102 0.27 -0.06 11.03
C ALA A 102 -0.65 -0.14 12.24
N LEU A 103 -0.21 -0.78 13.32
CA LEU A 103 -0.95 -0.86 14.57
C LEU A 103 -1.25 0.53 15.15
N ALA A 104 -0.22 1.37 15.28
CA ALA A 104 -0.40 2.73 15.77
C ALA A 104 -1.29 3.54 14.80
N THR A 105 -1.04 3.47 13.50
CA THR A 105 -1.82 4.19 12.48
C THR A 105 -3.30 3.80 12.55
N ALA A 106 -3.63 2.51 12.65
CA ALA A 106 -5.00 2.05 12.71
C ALA A 106 -5.77 2.69 13.88
N ALA A 107 -5.15 2.79 15.05
CA ALA A 107 -5.73 3.46 16.22
C ALA A 107 -6.05 4.95 15.93
N TYR A 108 -5.16 5.67 15.24
CA TYR A 108 -5.42 7.05 14.84
C TYR A 108 -6.53 7.14 13.79
N VAL A 109 -6.49 6.32 12.75
CA VAL A 109 -7.44 6.37 11.62
C VAL A 109 -8.86 6.02 12.08
N ALA A 110 -9.03 4.97 12.88
CA ALA A 110 -10.34 4.56 13.40
C ALA A 110 -11.00 5.65 14.28
N ASN A 111 -10.20 6.49 14.93
CA ASN A 111 -10.68 7.60 15.77
C ASN A 111 -10.70 8.96 15.04
N GLY A 112 -10.44 8.98 13.73
CA GLY A 112 -10.45 10.21 12.93
C GLY A 112 -9.29 11.17 13.23
N TRP A 113 -8.23 10.70 13.88
CA TRP A 113 -7.04 11.51 14.20
C TRP A 113 -5.97 11.42 13.11
N ALA A 114 -5.08 12.41 13.07
CA ALA A 114 -3.99 12.46 12.09
C ALA A 114 -2.86 11.47 12.45
N PRO A 115 -2.56 10.46 11.60
CA PRO A 115 -1.58 9.41 11.91
C PRO A 115 -0.12 9.85 11.77
N SER A 116 0.14 11.09 11.31
CA SER A 116 1.51 11.61 11.12
C SER A 116 2.41 11.48 12.35
N VAL A 117 1.82 11.59 13.54
CA VAL A 117 2.53 11.43 14.83
C VAL A 117 3.11 10.02 14.96
N ALA A 118 2.37 8.99 14.54
CA ALA A 118 2.84 7.61 14.57
C ALA A 118 4.04 7.42 13.63
N TYR A 119 4.01 7.95 12.40
CA TYR A 119 5.12 7.79 11.46
C TYR A 119 6.40 8.50 11.91
N HIS A 120 6.28 9.67 12.54
CA HIS A 120 7.42 10.45 13.01
C HIS A 120 8.11 9.86 14.25
N ALA A 121 7.39 9.06 15.06
CA ALA A 121 7.95 8.41 16.24
C ALA A 121 8.78 7.15 15.93
N LEU A 122 8.81 6.72 14.66
CA LEU A 122 9.44 5.47 14.25
C LEU A 122 10.87 5.67 13.75
N PRO A 123 11.73 4.65 13.90
CA PRO A 123 13.05 4.68 13.29
C PRO A 123 12.92 4.81 11.77
N ARG A 124 13.75 5.70 11.20
CA ARG A 124 13.96 5.76 9.75
C ARG A 124 14.92 4.64 9.36
N LEU A 125 14.48 3.80 8.44
CA LEU A 125 15.27 2.69 7.93
C LEU A 125 15.93 3.07 6.60
N LYS A 126 17.03 2.38 6.26
CA LYS A 126 17.64 2.48 4.93
C LYS A 126 16.83 1.68 3.90
N MET A 127 17.25 1.70 2.63
CA MET A 127 16.66 0.90 1.55
C MET A 127 16.43 -0.56 1.97
N ARG A 128 15.30 -1.13 1.58
CA ARG A 128 14.95 -2.52 1.95
C ARG A 128 15.81 -3.51 1.19
N THR A 129 16.09 -3.22 -0.08
CA THR A 129 16.90 -4.05 -0.96
C THR A 129 17.94 -3.20 -1.67
N HIS A 130 18.96 -3.86 -2.24
CA HIS A 130 19.93 -3.22 -3.14
C HIS A 130 19.39 -2.98 -4.57
N PHE A 131 18.17 -3.44 -4.87
CA PHE A 131 17.57 -3.31 -6.19
C PHE A 131 16.94 -1.94 -6.37
N TYR A 132 17.32 -1.24 -7.42
CA TYR A 132 16.65 -0.01 -7.82
C TYR A 132 15.28 -0.36 -8.41
N ARG A 133 14.20 0.18 -7.82
CA ARG A 133 12.82 0.09 -8.31
C ARG A 133 12.20 -1.31 -8.21
N ARG A 134 11.90 -1.73 -6.98
CA ARG A 134 11.03 -2.89 -6.71
C ARG A 134 9.57 -2.48 -6.54
N PRO A 135 8.59 -3.37 -6.74
CA PRO A 135 7.25 -3.18 -6.19
C PRO A 135 7.28 -2.95 -4.68
N LEU A 136 6.23 -2.30 -4.16
CA LEU A 136 6.03 -2.26 -2.71
C LEU A 136 5.80 -3.67 -2.15
N GLU A 137 6.09 -3.84 -0.88
CA GLU A 137 5.83 -5.08 -0.13
C GLU A 137 4.50 -4.97 0.60
N ASP A 138 3.92 -6.11 1.01
CA ASP A 138 2.57 -6.12 1.61
C ASP A 138 2.46 -5.27 2.88
N ASP A 139 3.52 -5.22 3.70
CA ASP A 139 3.59 -4.38 4.90
C ASP A 139 3.64 -2.88 4.58
N GLU A 140 4.27 -2.51 3.47
CA GLU A 140 4.31 -1.13 2.97
C GLU A 140 2.96 -0.72 2.38
N ILE A 141 2.29 -1.64 1.67
CA ILE A 141 0.96 -1.44 1.12
C ILE A 141 -0.06 -1.27 2.23
N LEU A 142 -0.03 -2.09 3.29
CA LEU A 142 -0.90 -1.91 4.45
C LEU A 142 -0.80 -0.49 5.01
N LEU A 143 0.42 0.04 5.19
CA LEU A 143 0.61 1.42 5.66
C LEU A 143 0.04 2.46 4.70
N CYS A 144 0.31 2.30 3.42
CA CYS A 144 -0.19 3.24 2.42
C CYS A 144 -1.72 3.20 2.33
N ARG A 145 -2.34 2.02 2.45
CA ARG A 145 -3.79 1.83 2.47
C ARG A 145 -4.43 2.51 3.68
N LEU A 146 -3.87 2.32 4.88
CA LEU A 146 -4.33 3.00 6.09
C LEU A 146 -4.21 4.53 5.96
N HIS A 147 -3.09 5.02 5.43
CA HIS A 147 -2.89 6.45 5.22
C HIS A 147 -3.83 7.04 4.17
N ALA A 148 -3.98 6.37 3.02
CA ALA A 148 -4.90 6.79 1.98
C ALA A 148 -6.35 6.81 2.48
N LEU A 149 -6.75 5.82 3.26
CA LEU A 149 -8.06 5.78 3.90
C LEU A 149 -8.27 6.96 4.84
N HIS A 150 -7.29 7.30 5.68
CA HIS A 150 -7.34 8.51 6.51
C HIS A 150 -7.57 9.77 5.69
N LEU A 151 -6.81 9.94 4.60
CA LEU A 151 -6.95 11.09 3.71
C LEU A 151 -8.34 11.16 3.07
N ILE A 152 -8.94 10.03 2.70
CA ILE A 152 -10.28 9.94 2.11
C ILE A 152 -11.36 10.27 3.14
N LEU A 153 -11.30 9.70 4.34
CA LEU A 153 -12.35 9.85 5.35
C LEU A 153 -12.33 11.22 6.03
N THR A 154 -11.15 11.74 6.32
CA THR A 154 -11.00 12.93 7.20
C THR A 154 -10.40 14.13 6.50
N GLY A 155 -9.77 13.92 5.33
CA GLY A 155 -9.03 14.98 4.65
C GLY A 155 -9.91 16.05 4.03
N SER A 156 -9.29 17.20 3.72
CA SER A 156 -9.84 18.21 2.81
C SER A 156 -10.08 17.64 1.40
N PRO A 157 -10.88 18.30 0.54
CA PRO A 157 -11.13 17.80 -0.82
C PRO A 157 -9.87 17.47 -1.64
N SER A 158 -8.79 18.25 -1.46
CA SER A 158 -7.51 17.97 -2.11
C SER A 158 -6.80 16.74 -1.52
N GLN A 159 -6.90 16.51 -0.21
CA GLN A 159 -6.32 15.34 0.45
C GLN A 159 -7.07 14.07 0.09
N ARG A 160 -8.42 14.11 0.02
CA ARG A 160 -9.23 12.97 -0.42
C ARG A 160 -8.84 12.51 -1.82
N ARG A 161 -8.64 13.46 -2.74
CA ARG A 161 -8.11 13.17 -4.08
C ARG A 161 -6.71 12.53 -4.05
N ASN A 162 -5.83 12.96 -3.15
CA ASN A 162 -4.51 12.33 -2.99
C ASN A 162 -4.64 10.88 -2.50
N GLY A 163 -5.54 10.61 -1.56
CA GLY A 163 -5.86 9.24 -1.13
C GLY A 163 -6.41 8.40 -2.27
N ALA A 164 -7.38 8.94 -3.02
CA ALA A 164 -7.93 8.27 -4.21
C ALA A 164 -6.87 8.01 -5.30
N ALA A 165 -5.89 8.93 -5.48
CA ALA A 165 -4.76 8.73 -6.38
C ALA A 165 -3.90 7.53 -5.99
N PHE A 166 -3.67 7.31 -4.69
CA PHE A 166 -3.06 6.06 -4.23
C PHE A 166 -3.95 4.86 -4.53
N VAL A 167 -5.25 4.90 -4.20
CA VAL A 167 -6.15 3.75 -4.37
C VAL A 167 -6.22 3.26 -5.83
N VAL A 168 -6.30 4.18 -6.79
CA VAL A 168 -6.31 3.78 -8.21
C VAL A 168 -4.95 3.27 -8.69
N ALA A 169 -3.85 3.81 -8.16
CA ALA A 169 -2.51 3.29 -8.43
C ALA A 169 -2.34 1.90 -7.82
N ASP A 170 -2.77 1.68 -6.58
CA ASP A 170 -2.80 0.38 -5.87
C ASP A 170 -3.57 -0.69 -6.65
N ALA A 171 -4.64 -0.28 -7.35
CA ALA A 171 -5.37 -1.16 -8.26
C ALA A 171 -4.56 -1.60 -9.49
N GLY A 172 -3.47 -0.90 -9.83
CA GLY A 172 -2.60 -1.18 -10.96
C GLY A 172 -2.66 -0.14 -12.07
N LEU A 173 -3.35 1.01 -11.88
CA LEU A 173 -3.40 2.05 -12.92
C LEU A 173 -2.11 2.87 -12.93
N PRO A 174 -1.45 3.02 -14.09
CA PRO A 174 -0.36 3.96 -14.24
C PRO A 174 -0.86 5.41 -14.07
N PRO A 175 -0.01 6.34 -13.60
CA PRO A 175 -0.41 7.73 -13.35
C PRO A 175 -1.00 8.48 -14.54
N THR A 176 -0.59 8.15 -15.77
CA THR A 176 -1.18 8.70 -16.99
C THR A 176 -2.67 8.40 -17.05
N GLU A 177 -3.06 7.14 -16.87
CA GLU A 177 -4.47 6.73 -16.90
C GLU A 177 -5.25 7.21 -15.69
N ALA A 178 -4.66 7.06 -14.50
CA ALA A 178 -5.29 7.44 -13.25
C ALA A 178 -5.68 8.93 -13.21
N THR A 179 -4.87 9.82 -13.79
CA THR A 179 -5.19 11.26 -13.83
C THR A 179 -6.37 11.61 -14.74
N ALA A 180 -6.75 10.71 -15.65
CA ALA A 180 -7.82 10.91 -16.60
C ALA A 180 -9.08 10.09 -16.28
N LEU A 181 -9.05 9.31 -15.20
CA LEU A 181 -10.13 8.46 -14.74
C LEU A 181 -11.32 9.30 -14.25
N ARG A 182 -12.50 8.98 -14.77
CA ARG A 182 -13.77 9.65 -14.47
C ARG A 182 -14.69 8.77 -13.64
N THR A 183 -15.68 9.38 -13.00
CA THR A 183 -16.75 8.68 -12.29
C THR A 183 -17.50 7.69 -13.17
N ASP A 184 -17.69 8.02 -14.45
CA ASP A 184 -18.40 7.16 -15.41
C ASP A 184 -17.57 5.92 -15.81
N ASP A 185 -16.26 5.95 -15.55
CA ASP A 185 -15.36 4.81 -15.76
C ASP A 185 -15.42 3.83 -14.57
N LEU A 186 -16.12 4.17 -13.48
CA LEU A 186 -16.13 3.42 -12.23
C LEU A 186 -17.52 2.80 -11.99
N VAL A 187 -17.56 1.47 -11.90
CA VAL A 187 -18.76 0.71 -11.53
C VAL A 187 -18.55 0.14 -10.12
N LEU A 188 -19.24 0.69 -9.13
CA LEU A 188 -19.19 0.24 -7.74
C LEU A 188 -20.39 -0.63 -7.31
N ASP A 189 -21.40 -0.71 -8.16
CA ASP A 189 -22.64 -1.43 -7.92
C ASP A 189 -22.56 -2.81 -8.61
N GLY A 190 -22.81 -3.88 -7.86
CA GLY A 190 -22.77 -5.26 -8.37
C GLY A 190 -21.96 -6.21 -7.49
N SER A 191 -21.81 -7.46 -7.95
CA SER A 191 -21.02 -8.49 -7.24
C SER A 191 -19.52 -8.23 -7.29
N GLN A 192 -19.06 -7.42 -8.24
CA GLN A 192 -17.65 -7.05 -8.42
C GLN A 192 -17.56 -5.60 -8.89
N ALA A 193 -16.74 -4.80 -8.21
CA ALA A 193 -16.46 -3.42 -8.60
C ALA A 193 -15.40 -3.39 -9.71
N LEU A 194 -15.55 -2.49 -10.68
CA LEU A 194 -14.78 -2.48 -11.93
C LEU A 194 -14.36 -1.06 -12.32
N LEU A 195 -13.20 -0.95 -12.96
CA LEU A 195 -12.79 0.24 -13.73
C LEU A 195 -12.79 -0.07 -15.22
N MET A 196 -13.46 0.76 -16.01
CA MET A 196 -13.52 0.68 -17.47
C MET A 196 -12.50 1.64 -18.07
N MET A 197 -11.53 1.12 -18.81
CA MET A 197 -10.45 1.91 -19.38
C MET A 197 -10.48 1.88 -20.90
N ALA A 198 -10.49 3.06 -21.51
CA ALA A 198 -10.54 3.21 -22.96
C ALA A 198 -9.15 3.07 -23.63
N ALA A 199 -9.11 2.44 -24.80
CA ALA A 199 -7.96 2.17 -25.65
C ALA A 199 -7.18 3.42 -26.06
N SER A 200 -7.80 4.61 -26.00
CA SER A 200 -7.07 5.88 -26.19
C SER A 200 -5.89 6.07 -25.22
N ARG A 201 -5.78 5.21 -24.20
CA ARG A 201 -4.78 5.27 -23.13
C ARG A 201 -4.05 3.93 -22.90
N SER A 202 -4.36 2.89 -23.66
CA SER A 202 -3.82 1.50 -23.54
C SER A 202 -3.81 0.77 -24.89
N PHE A 203 -3.26 -0.45 -24.94
CA PHE A 203 -3.31 -1.27 -26.17
C PHE A 203 -4.76 -1.53 -26.67
N GLN A 204 -5.70 -1.74 -25.73
CA GLN A 204 -7.12 -1.97 -26.02
C GLN A 204 -8.00 -1.46 -24.87
N ASP A 205 -9.31 -1.37 -25.11
CA ASP A 205 -10.31 -1.17 -24.06
C ASP A 205 -10.20 -2.33 -23.06
N ARG A 206 -10.26 -2.03 -21.77
CA ARG A 206 -10.12 -3.06 -20.74
C ARG A 206 -10.93 -2.78 -19.50
N ILE A 207 -11.23 -3.85 -18.80
CA ILE A 207 -11.89 -3.83 -17.51
C ILE A 207 -10.88 -4.29 -16.47
N LEU A 208 -10.71 -3.48 -15.43
CA LEU A 208 -9.89 -3.84 -14.28
C LEU A 208 -10.80 -4.16 -13.09
N ALA A 209 -10.64 -5.37 -12.57
CA ALA A 209 -11.28 -5.80 -11.34
C ALA A 209 -10.72 -5.03 -10.13
N LEU A 210 -11.61 -4.43 -9.35
CA LEU A 210 -11.24 -3.78 -8.09
C LEU A 210 -11.30 -4.79 -6.93
N GLN A 211 -10.28 -4.77 -6.08
CA GLN A 211 -10.32 -5.46 -4.80
C GLN A 211 -11.30 -4.78 -3.84
N PRO A 212 -11.75 -5.48 -2.78
CA PRO A 212 -12.66 -4.91 -1.78
C PRO A 212 -12.17 -3.57 -1.21
N PHE A 213 -10.86 -3.42 -0.95
CA PHE A 213 -10.31 -2.13 -0.51
C PHE A 213 -10.48 -1.02 -1.52
N HIS A 214 -10.14 -1.25 -2.79
CA HIS A 214 -10.29 -0.23 -3.81
C HIS A 214 -11.75 0.20 -3.94
N ALA A 215 -12.67 -0.76 -3.94
CA ALA A 215 -14.10 -0.50 -4.04
C ALA A 215 -14.62 0.32 -2.84
N ALA A 216 -14.31 -0.10 -1.61
CA ALA A 216 -14.78 0.57 -0.40
C ALA A 216 -14.19 1.98 -0.25
N ALA A 217 -12.89 2.15 -0.49
CA ALA A 217 -12.22 3.44 -0.40
C ALA A 217 -12.69 4.42 -1.50
N LEU A 218 -12.86 3.94 -2.74
CA LEU A 218 -13.40 4.77 -3.82
C LEU A 218 -14.86 5.15 -3.55
N ARG A 219 -15.69 4.26 -3.01
CA ARG A 219 -17.07 4.56 -2.61
C ARG A 219 -17.13 5.73 -1.62
N ALA A 220 -16.35 5.66 -0.55
CA ALA A 220 -16.26 6.73 0.44
C ALA A 220 -15.77 8.06 -0.16
N HIS A 221 -14.87 8.01 -1.16
CA HIS A 221 -14.37 9.21 -1.84
C HIS A 221 -15.41 9.84 -2.78
N VAL A 222 -16.11 9.04 -3.59
CA VAL A 222 -17.04 9.56 -4.61
C VAL A 222 -18.26 10.24 -4.00
N GLU A 223 -18.70 9.83 -2.80
CA GLU A 223 -19.79 10.48 -2.05
C GLU A 223 -19.54 11.96 -1.77
N HIS A 224 -18.27 12.37 -1.76
CA HIS A 224 -17.85 13.73 -1.46
C HIS A 224 -17.11 14.41 -2.63
N LEU A 225 -17.13 13.78 -3.81
CA LEU A 225 -16.40 14.28 -4.96
C LEU A 225 -17.14 15.45 -5.63
N GLY A 226 -16.56 16.64 -5.55
CA GLY A 226 -17.11 17.84 -6.21
C GLY A 226 -16.85 17.95 -7.73
N GLY A 227 -16.72 16.84 -8.46
CA GLY A 227 -16.44 16.84 -9.90
C GLY A 227 -16.41 15.44 -10.51
N ASN A 228 -16.05 15.30 -11.79
CA ASN A 228 -16.06 14.01 -12.49
C ASN A 228 -14.74 13.25 -12.46
N LEU A 229 -13.59 13.92 -12.25
CA LEU A 229 -12.29 13.26 -12.18
C LEU A 229 -12.05 12.70 -10.78
N ILE A 230 -11.75 11.40 -10.69
CA ILE A 230 -11.65 10.65 -9.42
C ILE A 230 -10.40 11.06 -8.64
N ALA A 231 -9.22 10.91 -9.25
CA ALA A 231 -7.93 11.01 -8.56
C ALA A 231 -7.17 12.32 -8.82
N TYR A 232 -7.64 13.16 -9.74
CA TYR A 232 -6.89 14.33 -10.21
C TYR A 232 -7.74 15.58 -10.27
N GLN A 233 -7.13 16.73 -9.98
CA GLN A 233 -7.75 18.04 -10.16
C GLN A 233 -6.87 18.87 -11.10
N PRO A 234 -7.30 19.11 -12.35
CA PRO A 234 -6.52 19.90 -13.29
C PRO A 234 -6.46 21.35 -12.82
N ARG A 235 -5.25 21.89 -12.73
CA ARG A 235 -5.01 23.34 -12.59
C ARG A 235 -4.58 23.96 -13.90
N LYS A 236 -3.58 23.33 -14.54
CA LYS A 236 -2.98 23.76 -15.82
C LYS A 236 -2.81 22.61 -16.81
N GLN A 237 -2.60 21.39 -16.30
CA GLN A 237 -2.27 20.24 -17.14
C GLN A 237 -3.54 19.49 -17.55
N THR A 238 -3.55 19.06 -18.80
CA THR A 238 -4.60 18.21 -19.36
C THR A 238 -4.56 16.83 -18.67
N PRO A 239 -5.70 16.32 -18.15
CA PRO A 239 -5.79 14.95 -17.66
C PRO A 239 -5.26 13.94 -18.69
N GLY A 240 -4.49 12.95 -18.26
CA GLY A 240 -3.91 11.94 -19.17
C GLY A 240 -2.57 12.34 -19.81
N SER A 241 -2.17 13.60 -19.69
CA SER A 241 -0.87 14.06 -20.21
C SER A 241 0.29 13.62 -19.33
N ASN A 242 1.49 13.56 -19.91
CA ASN A 242 2.74 13.31 -19.16
C ASN A 242 2.96 14.29 -18.00
N ALA A 243 2.51 15.55 -18.16
CA ALA A 243 2.62 16.55 -17.10
C ALA A 243 1.64 16.32 -15.95
N ALA A 244 0.43 15.82 -16.25
CA ALA A 244 -0.51 15.37 -15.22
C ALA A 244 0.04 14.13 -14.49
N ALA A 245 0.58 13.16 -15.23
CA ALA A 245 1.23 11.98 -14.67
C ALA A 245 2.39 12.35 -13.73
N ALA A 246 3.27 13.29 -14.13
CA ALA A 246 4.35 13.80 -13.28
C ALA A 246 3.81 14.44 -11.98
N SER A 247 2.69 15.17 -12.07
CA SER A 247 2.03 15.73 -10.88
C SER A 247 1.53 14.63 -9.95
N MET A 248 0.95 13.56 -10.48
CA MET A 248 0.48 12.42 -9.70
C MET A 248 1.64 11.61 -9.09
N HIS A 249 2.74 11.43 -9.82
CA HIS A 249 3.97 10.88 -9.23
C HIS A 249 4.44 11.70 -8.02
N GLY A 250 4.37 13.03 -8.10
CA GLY A 250 4.67 13.90 -6.95
C GLY A 250 3.71 13.71 -5.76
N VAL A 251 2.42 13.43 -6.02
CA VAL A 251 1.44 13.11 -4.97
C VAL A 251 1.77 11.78 -4.30
N LEU A 252 1.99 10.73 -5.09
CA LEU A 252 2.33 9.40 -4.58
C LEU A 252 3.66 9.43 -3.82
N GLY A 253 4.68 10.13 -4.34
CA GLY A 253 5.96 10.26 -3.65
C GLY A 253 5.83 10.93 -2.27
N ARG A 254 5.02 11.98 -2.15
CA ARG A 254 4.73 12.60 -0.84
C ARG A 254 3.96 11.68 0.10
N LEU A 255 3.10 10.79 -0.43
CA LEU A 255 2.41 9.80 0.39
C LEU A 255 3.40 8.77 0.97
N LEU A 256 4.30 8.24 0.13
CA LEU A 256 5.37 7.32 0.57
C LEU A 256 6.28 7.97 1.62
N ASP A 257 6.62 9.24 1.43
CA ASP A 257 7.40 10.03 2.41
C ASP A 257 6.64 10.23 3.72
N SER A 258 5.33 10.52 3.63
CA SER A 258 4.47 10.74 4.81
C SER A 258 4.37 9.52 5.71
N VAL A 259 4.31 8.31 5.15
CA VAL A 259 4.30 7.06 5.92
C VAL A 259 5.71 6.59 6.32
N GLY A 260 6.74 7.32 5.89
CA GLY A 260 8.14 7.09 6.25
C GLY A 260 8.75 5.86 5.60
N ILE A 261 8.29 5.47 4.42
CA ILE A 261 8.89 4.38 3.62
C ILE A 261 9.66 4.90 2.41
N ALA A 262 9.66 6.20 2.13
CA ALA A 262 10.45 6.77 1.05
C ALA A 262 11.95 6.46 1.21
N ALA A 263 12.49 5.74 0.23
CA ALA A 263 13.88 5.29 0.16
C ALA A 263 14.34 5.21 -1.30
N ASP A 264 15.65 5.10 -1.53
CA ASP A 264 16.24 5.14 -2.87
C ASP A 264 15.83 3.96 -3.77
N ASP A 265 15.37 2.85 -3.18
CA ASP A 265 14.83 1.68 -3.88
C ASP A 265 13.37 1.88 -4.34
N LEU A 266 12.69 2.94 -3.86
CA LEU A 266 11.30 3.21 -4.13
C LEU A 266 11.08 4.48 -4.96
N THR A 267 10.06 4.41 -5.80
CA THR A 267 9.53 5.53 -6.55
C THR A 267 8.00 5.50 -6.51
N ALA A 268 7.35 6.57 -6.93
CA ALA A 268 5.90 6.57 -7.09
C ALA A 268 5.37 5.48 -8.03
N ALA A 269 6.20 4.96 -8.94
CA ALA A 269 5.81 3.85 -9.81
C ALA A 269 5.62 2.53 -9.06
N CYS A 270 6.32 2.35 -7.93
CA CYS A 270 6.30 1.13 -7.13
C CYS A 270 4.90 0.77 -6.62
N VAL A 271 4.02 1.76 -6.47
CA VAL A 271 2.62 1.57 -6.07
C VAL A 271 1.84 0.81 -7.14
N TYR A 272 1.86 1.28 -8.40
CA TYR A 272 1.10 0.60 -9.44
C TYR A 272 1.76 -0.68 -9.92
N THR A 273 3.09 -0.78 -9.85
CA THR A 273 3.77 -2.03 -10.15
C THR A 273 3.49 -3.11 -9.11
N TRP A 274 3.21 -2.74 -7.84
CA TRP A 274 2.66 -3.70 -6.87
C TRP A 274 1.29 -4.21 -7.29
N GLY A 275 0.38 -3.32 -7.69
CA GLY A 275 -0.95 -3.70 -8.17
C GLY A 275 -0.87 -4.70 -9.34
N LEU A 276 0.04 -4.46 -10.29
CA LEU A 276 0.31 -5.37 -11.41
C LEU A 276 0.98 -6.67 -10.98
N ARG A 277 1.95 -6.63 -10.06
CA ARG A 277 2.62 -7.82 -9.51
C ARG A 277 1.61 -8.74 -8.81
N ARG A 278 0.70 -8.17 -8.02
CA ARG A 278 -0.38 -8.91 -7.38
C ARG A 278 -1.28 -9.61 -8.40
N ILE A 279 -1.69 -8.92 -9.47
CA ILE A 279 -2.51 -9.53 -10.53
C ILE A 279 -1.72 -10.67 -11.19
N LEU A 280 -0.43 -10.46 -11.47
CA LEU A 280 0.43 -11.49 -12.04
C LEU A 280 0.50 -12.73 -11.15
N ASP A 281 0.69 -12.56 -9.84
CA ASP A 281 0.90 -13.66 -8.90
C ASP A 281 -0.38 -14.47 -8.61
N HIS A 282 -1.56 -13.85 -8.71
CA HIS A 282 -2.83 -14.47 -8.33
C HIS A 282 -3.77 -14.79 -9.49
N GLU A 283 -3.73 -13.99 -10.54
CA GLU A 283 -4.66 -14.07 -11.68
C GLU A 283 -3.92 -14.59 -12.93
N GLY A 284 -2.64 -14.25 -13.07
CA GLY A 284 -1.76 -14.78 -14.11
C GLY A 284 -1.24 -13.72 -15.07
N VAL A 285 -0.40 -14.17 -16.02
CA VAL A 285 0.28 -13.29 -16.98
C VAL A 285 -0.70 -12.56 -17.90
N ALA A 286 -1.75 -13.25 -18.37
CA ALA A 286 -2.69 -12.67 -19.33
C ALA A 286 -3.49 -11.51 -18.71
N GLU A 287 -3.96 -11.69 -17.49
CA GLU A 287 -4.71 -10.74 -16.68
C GLU A 287 -3.82 -9.55 -16.31
N ALA A 288 -2.56 -9.80 -15.96
CA ALA A 288 -1.60 -8.74 -15.67
C ALA A 288 -1.21 -7.92 -16.91
N LEU A 289 -1.04 -8.57 -18.08
CA LEU A 289 -0.83 -7.88 -19.36
C LEU A 289 -2.04 -7.00 -19.72
N LEU A 290 -3.25 -7.56 -19.56
CA LEU A 290 -4.49 -6.81 -19.75
C LEU A 290 -4.50 -5.61 -18.80
N ALA A 291 -4.34 -5.81 -17.49
CA ALA A 291 -4.34 -4.75 -16.48
C ALA A 291 -3.30 -3.65 -16.76
N ALA A 292 -2.09 -4.02 -17.21
CA ALA A 292 -1.02 -3.11 -17.59
C ALA A 292 -1.27 -2.38 -18.92
N GLY A 293 -2.31 -2.77 -19.68
CA GLY A 293 -2.61 -2.20 -21.00
C GLY A 293 -1.56 -2.59 -22.06
N LEU A 294 -0.90 -3.74 -21.88
CA LEU A 294 0.16 -4.25 -22.75
C LEU A 294 -0.38 -5.27 -23.76
N ALA A 295 0.34 -5.44 -24.87
CA ALA A 295 0.01 -6.46 -25.86
C ALA A 295 0.21 -7.89 -25.31
N PRO A 296 -0.53 -8.91 -25.80
CA PRO A 296 -0.43 -10.29 -25.30
C PRO A 296 0.96 -10.93 -25.39
N ASP A 297 1.82 -10.46 -26.29
CA ASP A 297 3.19 -10.93 -26.49
C ASP A 297 4.23 -10.16 -25.65
N ALA A 298 3.80 -9.16 -24.88
CA ALA A 298 4.68 -8.27 -24.13
C ALA A 298 5.06 -8.77 -22.71
N ALA A 299 5.02 -10.09 -22.46
CA ALA A 299 5.32 -10.68 -21.16
C ALA A 299 6.68 -10.24 -20.59
N GLY A 300 7.73 -10.17 -21.42
CA GLY A 300 9.05 -9.69 -20.99
C GLY A 300 9.06 -8.21 -20.58
N THR A 301 8.15 -7.39 -21.11
CA THR A 301 7.98 -6.00 -20.66
C THR A 301 7.25 -5.94 -19.33
N LEU A 302 6.20 -6.75 -19.15
CA LEU A 302 5.50 -6.86 -17.87
C LEU A 302 6.45 -7.29 -16.75
N LEU A 303 7.24 -8.33 -16.96
CA LEU A 303 8.18 -8.84 -15.96
C LEU A 303 9.23 -7.80 -15.57
N ARG A 304 9.80 -7.08 -16.54
CA ARG A 304 10.70 -5.95 -16.25
C ARG A 304 10.01 -4.84 -15.47
N LEU A 305 8.73 -4.56 -15.75
CA LEU A 305 7.95 -3.55 -15.07
C LEU A 305 7.70 -3.90 -13.60
N VAL A 306 7.44 -5.18 -13.30
CA VAL A 306 7.19 -5.66 -11.93
C VAL A 306 8.46 -6.09 -11.19
N GLY A 307 9.65 -5.80 -11.72
CA GLY A 307 10.93 -6.10 -11.04
C GLY A 307 11.44 -7.54 -11.20
N HIS A 308 10.85 -8.33 -12.11
CA HIS A 308 11.20 -9.71 -12.42
C HIS A 308 12.05 -9.85 -13.68
N ALA A 309 12.94 -8.88 -13.97
CA ALA A 309 13.71 -8.88 -15.22
C ALA A 309 14.53 -10.17 -15.45
N ASP A 310 14.88 -10.90 -14.38
CA ASP A 310 15.66 -12.13 -14.42
C ASP A 310 14.81 -13.42 -14.24
N ASP A 311 13.54 -13.31 -13.84
CA ASP A 311 12.64 -14.46 -13.70
C ASP A 311 11.91 -14.67 -15.02
N ARG A 312 12.20 -15.77 -15.72
CA ARG A 312 11.39 -16.17 -16.89
C ARG A 312 9.94 -16.40 -16.43
N PRO A 313 8.92 -15.99 -17.21
CA PRO A 313 7.54 -16.21 -16.82
C PRO A 313 7.29 -17.70 -16.72
N THR A 314 7.05 -18.17 -15.50
CA THR A 314 6.54 -19.53 -15.26
C THR A 314 5.05 -19.49 -15.60
N THR A 315 4.69 -20.04 -16.75
CA THR A 315 3.29 -20.37 -17.06
C THR A 315 2.75 -21.26 -15.92
N PRO A 316 1.55 -20.99 -15.36
CA PRO A 316 0.92 -21.93 -14.44
C PRO A 316 0.78 -23.28 -15.15
N SER A 317 1.38 -24.34 -14.59
CA SER A 317 1.22 -25.69 -15.12
C SER A 317 -0.21 -26.16 -14.87
N THR A 318 -1.11 -25.87 -15.80
CA THR A 318 -2.36 -26.63 -15.95
C THR A 318 -2.05 -27.92 -16.70
N THR A 319 -1.37 -28.85 -16.05
CA THR A 319 -1.41 -30.25 -16.47
C THR A 319 -2.33 -30.96 -15.49
N PRO A 320 -3.54 -31.38 -15.88
CA PRO A 320 -4.30 -32.31 -15.07
C PRO A 320 -3.48 -33.60 -14.99
N GLU A 321 -3.20 -34.08 -13.78
CA GLU A 321 -2.79 -35.46 -13.56
C GLU A 321 -3.90 -36.36 -14.12
N LEU A 322 -3.73 -36.80 -15.36
CA LEU A 322 -4.44 -37.95 -15.87
C LEU A 322 -3.86 -39.16 -15.14
N GLU A 323 -4.56 -39.60 -14.11
CA GLU A 323 -4.47 -40.97 -13.59
C GLU A 323 -4.68 -41.94 -14.75
N SER A 324 -3.60 -42.38 -15.39
CA SER A 324 -3.62 -43.54 -16.26
C SER A 324 -3.38 -44.78 -15.39
N GLY A 325 -4.46 -45.27 -14.80
CA GLY A 325 -4.57 -46.67 -14.43
C GLY A 325 -4.85 -47.50 -15.68
N PHE A 326 -3.85 -48.27 -16.12
CA PHE A 326 -3.99 -49.59 -16.76
C PHE A 326 -2.74 -50.39 -16.48
#